data_AF-A0A9E2BH46-F1
#
_entry.id   AF-A0A9E2BH46-F1
#
_cell.length_a   1.000
_cell.length_b   1.000
_cell.length_c   1.000
_cell.angle_alpha   90.00
_cell.angle_beta   90.00
_cell.angle_gamma   90.00
#
_symmetry.space_group_name_H-M   'P 1'
#
loop_
_entity.id
_entity.type
_entity.pdbx_description
1 polymer ?
#
loop_
_entity_poly.entity_id
_entity_poly.type
_entity_poly.pdbx_seq_one_letter_code
_entity_poly.pdbx_strand_id
1 'polypeptide(L)' 'MGITKYNPHIGEWELVGKNWECQYNPHTGEWKYAPPNSVPQYNPHEDIWELVGTDWVCEYNPHTGGWQYVPQK' A
#
# COMPACT_ATOMS: atom_id res chain seq x y z
N MET A 1 -11.25 -5.42 -10.35
CA MET A 1 -11.16 -6.75 -9.69
C MET A 1 -9.73 -6.95 -9.21
N GLY A 2 -9.55 -7.42 -7.98
CA GLY A 2 -8.24 -7.83 -7.48
C GLY A 2 -7.80 -9.16 -8.07
N ILE A 3 -6.50 -9.43 -8.07
CA ILE A 3 -5.90 -10.72 -8.42
C ILE A 3 -4.99 -11.17 -7.29
N THR A 4 -4.85 -12.48 -7.11
CA THR A 4 -3.89 -13.03 -6.15
C THR A 4 -2.50 -13.09 -6.78
N LYS A 5 -1.49 -12.53 -6.11
CA LYS A 5 -0.08 -12.65 -6.52
C LYS A 5 0.74 -13.22 -5.38
N TYR A 6 1.73 -14.05 -5.71
CA TYR A 6 2.68 -14.60 -4.75
C TYR A 6 3.85 -13.63 -4.57
N ASN A 7 4.13 -13.25 -3.32
CA ASN A 7 5.27 -12.42 -2.96
C ASN A 7 6.41 -13.31 -2.44
N PRO A 8 7.48 -13.53 -3.26
CA PRO A 8 8.56 -14.44 -2.90
C PRO A 8 9.45 -13.92 -1.77
N HIS A 9 9.39 -12.63 -1.42
CA HIS A 9 10.23 -12.04 -0.38
C HIS A 9 9.72 -12.36 1.03
N ILE A 10 8.42 -12.59 1.17
CA ILE A 10 7.78 -12.94 2.46
C ILE A 10 7.16 -14.34 2.43
N GLY A 11 7.05 -14.97 1.25
CA GLY A 11 6.53 -16.33 1.12
C GLY A 11 5.01 -16.43 1.18
N GLU A 12 4.29 -15.34 0.87
CA GLU A 12 2.84 -15.24 1.06
C GLU A 12 2.10 -14.87 -0.24
N TRP A 13 0.78 -15.11 -0.26
CA TRP A 13 -0.12 -14.70 -1.33
C TRP A 13 -0.93 -13.47 -0.92
N GLU A 14 -0.95 -12.45 -1.78
CA GLU A 14 -1.63 -11.18 -1.53
C GLU A 14 -2.76 -10.96 -2.56
N LEU A 15 -3.91 -10.45 -2.12
CA LEU A 15 -4.97 -9.97 -3.01
C LEU A 15 -4.71 -8.51 -3.38
N VAL A 16 -4.34 -8.25 -4.64
CA VAL A 16 -3.79 -6.97 -5.08
C VAL A 16 -4.43 -6.45 -6.35
N GLY A 17 -4.18 -5.19 -6.71
CA GLY A 17 -4.57 -4.65 -8.00
C GLY A 17 -3.89 -5.38 -9.17
N LYS A 18 -4.59 -5.52 -10.30
CA LYS A 18 -4.06 -6.23 -11.49
C LYS A 18 -2.66 -5.77 -11.90
N ASN A 19 -2.46 -4.46 -11.88
CA ASN A 19 -1.22 -3.83 -12.33
C ASN A 19 -0.24 -3.54 -11.17
N TRP A 20 -0.50 -4.01 -9.95
CA TRP A 20 0.41 -3.75 -8.83
C TRP A 20 1.73 -4.51 -8.99
N GLU A 21 2.81 -3.91 -8.53
CA GLU A 21 4.18 -4.43 -8.63
C GLU A 21 4.75 -4.65 -7.23
N CYS A 22 5.57 -5.70 -7.06
CA CYS A 22 6.23 -5.96 -5.80
C CYS A 22 7.35 -4.94 -5.62
N GLN A 23 7.25 -4.14 -4.56
CA GLN A 23 8.10 -2.99 -4.30
C GLN A 23 8.61 -3.05 -2.86
N TYR A 24 9.82 -2.53 -2.65
CA TYR A 24 10.47 -2.46 -1.34
C TYR A 24 10.20 -1.11 -0.68
N ASN A 25 9.74 -1.14 0.56
CA ASN A 25 9.62 0.06 1.38
C ASN A 25 10.89 0.26 2.24
N PRO A 26 11.74 1.25 1.96
CA PRO A 26 12.98 1.46 2.71
C PRO A 26 12.75 1.91 4.17
N HIS A 27 11.57 2.42 4.50
CA HIS A 27 11.25 2.86 5.86
C HIS A 27 10.81 1.72 6.78
N THR A 28 10.16 0.69 6.23
CA THR A 28 9.71 -0.48 7.01
C THR A 28 10.61 -1.72 6.80
N GLY A 29 11.40 -1.75 5.73
CA GLY A 29 12.21 -2.91 5.38
C GLY A 29 11.42 -4.04 4.72
N GLU A 30 10.18 -3.78 4.30
CA GLU A 30 9.25 -4.79 3.81
C GLU A 30 9.12 -4.75 2.28
N TRP A 31 8.90 -5.93 1.70
CA TRP A 31 8.47 -6.10 0.31
C TRP A 31 6.97 -6.33 0.27
N LYS A 32 6.26 -5.53 -0.51
CA LYS A 32 4.80 -5.65 -0.68
C LYS A 32 4.38 -5.27 -2.09
N TYR A 33 3.25 -5.80 -2.53
CA TYR A 33 2.65 -5.29 -3.76
C TYR A 33 2.03 -3.91 -3.53
N ALA A 34 2.33 -2.98 -4.44
CA ALA A 34 1.81 -1.62 -4.41
C ALA A 34 1.48 -1.14 -5.84
N PRO A 35 0.69 -0.06 -6.01
CA PRO A 35 0.42 0.52 -7.33
C PRO A 35 1.71 0.85 -8.10
N PRO A 36 1.68 0.84 -9.45
CA PRO A 36 2.80 1.32 -10.25
C PRO A 36 3.22 2.74 -9.83
N ASN A 37 4.53 3.00 -9.81
CA ASN A 37 5.09 4.28 -9.40
C ASN A 37 4.71 4.70 -7.96
N SER A 38 4.41 3.73 -7.08
CA SER A 38 4.13 4.06 -5.69
C SER A 38 5.34 4.68 -5.01
N VAL A 39 5.07 5.56 -4.06
CA VAL A 39 6.09 6.23 -3.24
C VAL A 39 5.81 5.96 -1.77
N PRO A 40 6.86 5.86 -0.92
CA PRO A 40 6.66 5.85 0.51
C PRO A 40 6.02 7.17 0.96
N GLN A 41 4.87 7.09 1.62
CA GLN A 41 4.26 8.20 2.32
C GLN A 41 4.07 7.86 3.79
N TYR A 42 4.33 8.85 4.64
CA TYR A 42 4.17 8.73 6.08
C TYR A 42 2.75 9.13 6.47
N ASN A 43 2.06 8.23 7.15
CA ASN A 43 0.76 8.49 7.75
C ASN A 43 0.96 8.90 9.23
N PRO A 44 0.86 10.21 9.56
CA PRO A 44 1.12 10.70 10.91
C PRO A 44 0.03 10.33 11.92
N HIS A 45 -1.14 9.88 11.46
CA HIS A 45 -2.24 9.49 12.35
C HIS A 45 -2.06 8.07 12.90
N GLU A 46 -1.35 7.22 12.17
CA GLU A 46 -1.12 5.82 12.51
C GLU A 46 0.36 5.52 12.80
N ASP A 47 1.26 6.50 12.61
CA ASP A 47 2.73 6.38 12.78
C ASP A 47 3.34 5.27 11.91
N ILE A 48 2.93 5.21 10.64
CA ILE A 48 3.39 4.18 9.67
C ILE A 48 3.82 4.77 8.34
N TRP A 49 4.72 4.07 7.66
CA TRP A 49 5.11 4.34 6.27
C TRP A 49 4.46 3.34 5.31
N GLU A 50 3.78 3.84 4.30
CA GLU A 50 3.03 3.04 3.34
C GLU A 50 3.50 3.31 1.91
N LEU A 51 3.53 2.28 1.06
CA LEU A 51 3.75 2.47 -0.38
C LEU A 51 2.39 2.75 -1.02
N VAL A 52 2.20 3.99 -1.46
CA VAL A 52 0.90 4.48 -1.95
C VAL A 52 1.08 5.18 -3.29
N GLY A 53 -0.02 5.35 -4.04
CA GLY A 53 0.02 6.14 -5.27
C GLY A 53 0.43 7.58 -4.98
N THR A 54 1.09 8.22 -5.96
CA THR A 54 1.63 9.58 -5.82
C THR A 54 0.55 10.64 -5.61
N ASP A 55 -0.68 10.37 -6.03
CA ASP A 55 -1.86 11.22 -5.95
C ASP A 55 -2.86 10.79 -4.86
N TRP A 56 -2.51 9.80 -4.03
CA TRP A 56 -3.39 9.33 -2.98
C TRP A 56 -3.44 10.33 -1.83
N VAL A 57 -4.59 10.42 -1.17
CA VAL A 57 -4.82 11.33 -0.04
C VAL A 57 -5.14 10.50 1.21
N CYS A 58 -4.60 10.93 2.36
CA CYS A 58 -4.91 10.30 3.63
C CYS A 58 -6.30 10.73 4.11
N GLU A 59 -7.22 9.77 4.20
CA GLU A 59 -8.61 10.00 4.57
C GLU A 59 -9.01 9.10 5.75
N TYR A 60 -9.88 9.62 6.62
CA TYR A 60 -10.43 8.86 7.74
C TYR A 60 -11.48 7.86 7.25
N ASN A 61 -11.28 6.58 7.57
CA ASN A 61 -12.23 5.53 7.29
C ASN A 61 -13.08 5.24 8.55
N PRO A 62 -14.38 5.64 8.58
CA PRO A 62 -15.23 5.43 9.74
C PRO A 62 -15.61 3.96 9.99
N HIS A 63 -15.43 3.08 8.99
CA HIS A 63 -15.70 1.65 9.15
C HIS A 63 -14.58 0.95 9.94
N THR A 64 -13.33 1.31 9.70
CA THR A 64 -12.17 0.76 10.41
C THR A 64 -11.76 1.61 11.61
N GLY A 65 -12.19 2.86 11.68
CA GLY A 65 -11.84 3.80 12.73
C GLY A 65 -10.42 4.36 12.61
N GLY A 66 -9.80 4.27 11.42
CA GLY A 66 -8.40 4.65 11.19
C GLY A 66 -8.21 5.50 9.95
N TRP A 67 -7.00 6.05 9.81
CA TRP A 67 -6.60 6.85 8.65
C TRP A 67 -5.83 5.99 7.65
N GLN A 68 -6.17 6.13 6.37
CA GLN A 68 -5.49 5.40 5.30
C GLN A 68 -5.40 6.25 4.03
N TYR A 69 -4.35 6.03 3.25
CA TYR A 69 -4.26 6.62 1.93
C TYR A 69 -5.24 5.94 0.96
N VAL A 70 -6.00 6.75 0.22
CA VAL A 70 -6.96 6.29 -0.78
C VAL A 70 -6.69 6.94 -2.14
N PRO A 71 -6.89 6.21 -3.26
CA PRO A 71 -6.82 6.79 -4.58
C PRO A 71 -7.88 7.89 -4.78
N GLN A 72 -7.46 9.02 -5.34
CA GLN A 72 -8.38 10.03 -5.85
C GLN A 72 -8.97 9.56 -7.19
N LYS A 73 -10.24 9.90 -7.45
CA LYS A 73 -10.98 9.47 -8.65
C LYS A 73 -10.54 10.18 -9.92
#